data_AF-A0A0N0E7M6-F1
#
_entry.id   AF-A0A0N0E7M6-F1
#
_cell.length_a   1.000
_cell.length_b   1.000
_cell.length_c   1.000
_cell.angle_alpha   90.00
_cell.angle_beta   90.00
_cell.angle_gamma   90.00
#
_symmetry.space_group_name_H-M   'P 1'
#
loop_
_entity.id
_entity.type
_entity.pdbx_description
1 polymer ?
#
loop_
_entity_poly.entity_id
_entity_poly.type
_entity_poly.pdbx_seq_one_letter_code
_entity_poly.pdbx_strand_id
1 'polypeptide(L)'
;MHPNGDRLANLAESALLGNVEPFGREIGYLTKRGENSLALSVALNNRNELIRALRKEVFGNRTTNKAAEEISQLLDRYRSTVWPRTRTDQTCRHTNRKDELCWLVLKARDAGLTTRQILNVL
;
A
#
# COMPACT_ATOMS: atom_id res chain seq x y z
N MET A 1 4.13 39.98 6.73
CA MET A 1 4.54 39.49 8.06
C MET A 1 3.66 38.30 8.40
N HIS A 2 4.06 37.10 7.98
CA HIS A 2 3.28 35.86 8.17
C HIS A 2 3.83 35.10 9.40
N PRO A 3 3.05 34.90 10.47
CA PRO A 3 3.54 34.35 11.74
C PRO A 3 3.70 32.81 11.75
N ASN A 4 3.63 32.14 10.59
CA ASN A 4 3.61 30.67 10.51
C ASN A 4 4.94 30.04 10.11
N GLY A 5 5.90 30.82 9.57
CA GLY A 5 7.22 30.30 9.18
C GLY A 5 8.09 29.94 10.38
N ASP A 6 8.10 30.80 11.40
CA ASP A 6 8.94 30.64 12.59
C ASP A 6 8.50 29.48 13.48
N ARG A 7 7.22 29.10 13.44
CA ARG A 7 6.72 27.94 14.20
C ARG A 7 7.25 26.62 13.68
N LEU A 8 7.35 26.45 12.35
CA LEU A 8 7.85 25.22 11.75
C LEU A 8 9.36 25.05 11.95
N ALA A 9 10.11 26.14 11.91
CA ALA A 9 11.55 26.14 12.16
C ALA A 9 11.88 25.75 13.62
N ASN A 10 11.21 26.39 14.59
CA ASN A 10 11.43 26.11 16.01
C ASN A 10 10.99 24.69 16.41
N LEU A 11 9.98 24.13 15.75
CA LEU A 11 9.53 22.75 15.95
C LEU A 11 10.53 21.71 15.40
N ALA A 12 11.16 21.98 14.26
CA ALA A 12 12.19 21.11 13.69
C ALA A 12 13.45 21.08 14.57
N GLU A 13 13.84 22.22 15.13
CA GLU A 13 15.00 22.34 16.02
C GLU A 13 14.77 21.62 17.36
N SER A 14 13.56 21.68 17.91
CA SER A 14 13.19 20.97 19.15
C SER A 14 13.14 19.44 18.98
N ALA A 15 12.73 18.95 17.80
CA ALA A 15 12.72 17.52 17.47
C ALA A 15 14.15 16.94 17.32
N LEU A 16 15.09 17.74 16.81
CA LEU A 16 16.50 17.36 16.64
C LEU A 16 17.28 17.30 17.96
N LEU A 17 16.88 18.11 18.96
CA LEU A 17 17.53 18.19 20.28
C LEU A 17 17.06 17.14 21.28
N GLY A 18 16.23 16.18 20.88
CA GLY A 18 15.87 15.01 21.70
C GLY A 18 14.88 15.27 22.83
N ASN A 19 14.31 16.47 22.95
CA ASN A 19 13.20 16.77 23.88
C ASN A 19 11.84 16.40 23.26
N VAL A 20 11.71 15.15 22.86
CA VAL A 20 10.55 14.62 22.13
C VAL A 20 9.55 14.04 23.14
N GLU A 21 8.69 14.92 23.69
CA GLU A 21 7.29 14.54 24.00
C GLU A 21 6.74 13.78 22.79
N PRO A 22 5.88 12.75 22.92
CA PRO A 22 5.63 11.78 21.86
C PRO A 22 4.96 12.42 20.62
N PHE A 23 5.78 12.93 19.70
CA PHE A 23 5.43 13.55 18.41
C PHE A 23 4.48 12.68 17.59
N GLY A 24 4.44 11.37 17.84
CA GLY A 24 3.59 10.42 17.14
C GLY A 24 2.11 10.77 17.15
N ARG A 25 1.60 11.50 18.14
CA ARG A 25 0.15 11.82 18.20
C ARG A 25 -0.25 12.96 17.26
N GLU A 26 0.61 13.96 17.09
CA GLU A 26 0.32 15.14 16.25
C GLU A 26 0.59 14.88 14.76
N ILE A 27 1.57 14.03 14.44
CA ILE A 27 1.85 13.61 13.06
C ILE A 27 1.05 12.36 12.64
N GLY A 28 0.08 11.89 13.44
CA GLY A 28 -0.79 10.75 13.11
C GLY A 28 -0.11 9.37 13.09
N TYR A 29 1.07 9.25 13.69
CA TYR A 29 1.81 7.99 13.86
C TYR A 29 1.22 7.10 14.98
N LEU A 30 0.64 7.70 16.00
CA LEU A 30 -0.07 7.03 17.10
C LEU A 30 -1.57 7.20 16.90
N THR A 31 -2.21 6.16 16.35
CA THR A 31 -3.66 6.16 16.18
C THR A 31 -4.41 5.86 17.46
N LYS A 32 -5.59 6.47 17.63
CA LYS A 32 -6.54 6.03 18.64
C LYS A 32 -7.00 4.61 18.30
N ARG A 33 -7.45 3.86 19.32
CA ARG A 33 -8.00 2.51 19.15
C ARG A 33 -9.17 2.55 18.15
N GLY A 34 -8.98 1.98 16.96
CA GLY A 34 -9.98 1.97 15.88
C GLY A 34 -9.61 2.79 14.63
N GLU A 35 -8.55 3.60 14.66
CA GLU A 35 -8.08 4.36 13.51
C GLU A 35 -6.90 3.67 12.80
N ASN A 36 -6.91 3.69 11.46
CA ASN A 36 -5.79 3.20 10.66
C ASN A 36 -4.62 4.16 10.78
N SER A 37 -3.43 3.65 11.08
CA SER A 37 -2.22 4.49 11.06
C SER A 37 -2.02 5.07 9.65
N LEU A 38 -1.42 6.26 9.57
CA LEU A 38 -1.12 6.86 8.27
C LEU A 38 -0.33 5.90 7.36
N ALA A 39 0.61 5.15 7.94
CA ALA A 39 1.36 4.10 7.25
C ALA A 39 0.43 3.02 6.66
N LEU A 40 -0.58 2.57 7.40
CA LEU A 40 -1.56 1.61 6.91
C LEU A 40 -2.45 2.19 5.80
N SER A 41 -2.88 3.45 5.94
CA SER A 41 -3.67 4.14 4.91
C SER A 41 -2.89 4.25 3.59
N VAL A 42 -1.62 4.67 3.65
CA VAL A 42 -0.74 4.75 2.48
C VAL A 42 -0.53 3.37 1.85
N ALA A 43 -0.28 2.33 2.64
CA ALA A 43 -0.13 0.97 2.13
C ALA A 43 -1.41 0.46 1.42
N LEU A 44 -2.59 0.76 1.98
CA LEU A 44 -3.88 0.40 1.37
C LEU A 44 -4.10 1.15 0.05
N ASN A 45 -3.84 2.45 0.01
CA ASN A 45 -3.97 3.24 -1.22
C ASN A 45 -3.01 2.77 -2.32
N ASN A 46 -1.73 2.55 -1.97
CA ASN A 46 -0.75 2.03 -2.93
C ASN A 46 -1.19 0.67 -3.49
N ARG A 47 -1.71 -0.22 -2.64
CA ARG A 47 -2.24 -1.50 -3.08
C ARG A 47 -3.44 -1.34 -4.01
N ASN A 48 -4.33 -0.40 -3.72
CA ASN A 48 -5.50 -0.13 -4.55
C ASN A 48 -5.12 0.38 -5.95
N GLU A 49 -4.13 1.29 -6.04
CA GLU A 49 -3.61 1.75 -7.32
C GLU A 49 -3.01 0.61 -8.14
N LEU A 50 -2.25 -0.28 -7.50
CA LEU A 50 -1.67 -1.44 -8.18
C LEU A 50 -2.74 -2.43 -8.69
N ILE A 51 -3.85 -2.59 -7.96
CA ILE A 51 -4.99 -3.41 -8.42
C ILE A 51 -5.64 -2.78 -9.66
N ARG A 52 -5.81 -1.45 -9.69
CA ARG A 52 -6.32 -0.74 -10.87
C ARG A 52 -5.38 -0.85 -12.06
N ALA A 53 -4.07 -0.76 -11.83
CA ALA A 53 -3.07 -0.99 -12.86
C ALA A 53 -3.16 -2.42 -13.42
N LEU A 54 -3.27 -3.43 -12.54
CA LEU A 54 -3.43 -4.83 -12.95
C LEU A 54 -4.70 -5.05 -13.79
N ARG A 55 -5.83 -4.43 -13.41
CA ARG A 55 -7.04 -4.44 -14.25
C ARG A 55 -6.76 -3.82 -15.62
N LYS A 56 -6.21 -2.62 -15.66
CA LYS A 56 -6.00 -1.87 -16.91
C LYS A 56 -5.04 -2.60 -17.86
N GLU A 57 -3.91 -3.07 -17.33
CA GLU A 57 -2.81 -3.61 -18.13
C GLU A 57 -3.02 -5.08 -18.53
N VAL A 58 -3.64 -5.90 -17.67
CA VAL A 58 -3.76 -7.35 -17.88
C VAL A 58 -5.17 -7.77 -18.25
N PHE A 59 -6.20 -7.10 -17.70
CA PHE A 59 -7.60 -7.51 -17.81
C PHE A 59 -8.50 -6.44 -18.44
N GLY A 60 -7.95 -5.50 -19.23
CA GLY A 60 -8.66 -4.32 -19.71
C GLY A 60 -9.94 -4.59 -20.52
N ASN A 61 -10.00 -5.75 -21.19
CA ASN A 61 -11.14 -6.16 -22.01
C ASN A 61 -12.22 -6.94 -21.23
N ARG A 62 -12.04 -7.12 -19.92
CA ARG A 62 -12.98 -7.87 -19.05
C ARG A 62 -13.98 -6.92 -18.40
N THR A 63 -15.18 -7.44 -18.11
CA THR A 63 -16.13 -6.75 -17.23
C THR A 63 -15.53 -6.61 -15.83
N THR A 64 -15.95 -5.60 -15.07
CA THR A 64 -15.41 -5.35 -13.71
C THR A 64 -15.51 -6.59 -12.81
N ASN A 65 -16.66 -7.28 -12.84
CA ASN A 65 -16.85 -8.52 -12.07
C ASN A 65 -15.88 -9.62 -12.48
N LYS A 66 -15.70 -9.84 -13.79
CA LYS A 66 -14.81 -10.89 -14.26
C LYS A 66 -13.34 -10.56 -13.99
N ALA A 67 -12.96 -9.30 -14.17
CA ALA A 67 -11.62 -8.81 -13.82
C ALA A 67 -11.34 -9.00 -12.32
N ALA A 68 -12.29 -8.67 -11.45
CA ALA A 68 -12.11 -8.83 -10.01
C ALA A 68 -11.90 -10.30 -9.61
N GLU A 69 -12.68 -11.21 -10.19
CA GLU A 69 -12.54 -12.64 -9.96
C GLU A 69 -11.18 -13.16 -10.44
N GLU A 70 -10.79 -12.83 -11.67
CA GLU A 70 -9.51 -13.25 -12.26
C GLU A 70 -8.31 -12.67 -11.50
N ILE A 71 -8.39 -11.41 -11.05
CA ILE A 71 -7.36 -10.79 -10.19
C ILE A 71 -7.26 -11.51 -8.84
N SER A 72 -8.38 -11.84 -8.20
CA SER A 72 -8.39 -12.56 -6.91
C SER A 72 -7.70 -13.91 -7.05
N GLN A 73 -8.09 -14.69 -8.06
CA GLN A 73 -7.50 -16.01 -8.35
C GLN A 73 -6.02 -15.91 -8.72
N LEU A 74 -5.63 -14.91 -9.50
CA LEU A 74 -4.24 -14.68 -9.89
C LEU A 74 -3.37 -14.37 -8.67
N LEU A 75 -3.82 -13.46 -7.80
CA LEU A 75 -3.09 -13.10 -6.59
C LEU A 75 -2.97 -14.27 -5.62
N ASP A 76 -4.03 -15.07 -5.46
CA ASP A 76 -4.00 -16.24 -4.59
C ASP A 76 -3.06 -17.33 -5.11
N ARG A 77 -3.08 -17.58 -6.42
CA ARG A 77 -2.13 -18.49 -7.09
C ARG A 77 -0.69 -17.99 -6.94
N TYR A 78 -0.44 -16.71 -7.20
CA TYR A 78 0.89 -16.13 -7.07
C TYR A 78 1.39 -16.23 -5.62
N ARG A 79 0.51 -15.94 -4.65
CA ARG A 79 0.80 -16.01 -3.22
C ARG A 79 1.16 -17.40 -2.74
N SER A 80 0.53 -18.44 -3.27
CA SER A 80 0.81 -19.84 -2.90
C SER A 80 2.05 -20.43 -3.59
N THR A 81 2.45 -19.90 -4.75
CA THR A 81 3.49 -20.54 -5.58
C THR A 81 4.81 -19.77 -5.64
N VAL A 82 4.76 -18.47 -5.95
CA VAL A 82 5.94 -17.65 -6.21
C VAL A 82 6.34 -16.85 -4.96
N TRP A 83 5.35 -16.28 -4.29
CA TRP A 83 5.55 -15.37 -3.17
C TRP A 83 6.47 -15.88 -2.05
N PRO A 84 6.40 -17.15 -1.58
CA PRO A 84 7.26 -17.62 -0.50
C PRO A 84 8.76 -17.48 -0.82
N ARG A 85 9.13 -17.52 -2.11
CA ARG A 85 10.52 -17.44 -2.58
C ARG A 85 10.98 -16.01 -2.85
N THR A 86 10.07 -15.06 -3.01
CA THR A 86 10.38 -13.70 -3.46
C THR A 86 9.96 -12.61 -2.47
N ARG A 87 9.27 -12.97 -1.38
CA ARG A 87 8.72 -12.00 -0.41
C ARG A 87 9.79 -11.14 0.26
N THR A 88 10.96 -11.71 0.49
CA THR A 88 12.12 -11.05 1.13
C THR A 88 12.94 -10.21 0.18
N ASP A 89 12.72 -10.33 -1.13
CA ASP A 89 13.46 -9.55 -2.12
C ASP A 89 13.20 -8.06 -1.91
N GLN A 90 14.23 -7.24 -2.00
CA GLN A 90 14.08 -5.78 -1.91
C GLN A 90 13.56 -5.19 -3.22
N THR A 91 13.90 -5.81 -4.34
CA THR A 91 13.54 -5.40 -5.69
C THR A 91 12.84 -6.54 -6.43
N CYS A 92 11.87 -6.21 -7.28
CA CYS A 92 11.21 -7.22 -8.10
C CYS A 92 12.17 -7.80 -9.13
N ARG A 93 12.22 -9.14 -9.25
CA ARG A 93 13.04 -9.87 -10.23
C ARG A 93 12.26 -10.35 -11.45
N HIS A 94 10.96 -10.11 -11.50
CA HIS A 94 10.10 -10.58 -12.57
C HIS A 94 10.28 -9.71 -13.81
N THR A 95 10.45 -10.34 -14.96
CA THR A 95 10.46 -9.66 -16.27
C THR A 95 9.04 -9.48 -16.82
N ASN A 96 8.12 -10.35 -16.42
CA ASN A 96 6.72 -10.27 -16.82
C ASN A 96 5.96 -9.24 -15.98
N ARG A 97 5.35 -8.27 -16.66
CA ARG A 97 4.60 -7.18 -16.05
C ARG A 97 3.47 -7.65 -15.13
N LYS A 98 2.77 -8.73 -15.51
CA LYS A 98 1.69 -9.30 -14.69
C LYS A 98 2.21 -9.78 -13.33
N ASP A 99 3.32 -10.52 -13.34
CA ASP A 99 3.90 -11.10 -12.12
C ASP A 99 4.59 -10.02 -11.28
N GLU A 100 5.17 -9.01 -11.92
CA GLU A 100 5.68 -7.80 -11.26
C GLU A 100 4.57 -7.08 -10.48
N LEU A 101 3.42 -6.83 -11.10
CA LEU A 101 2.29 -6.20 -10.44
C LEU A 101 1.75 -7.05 -9.28
N CYS A 102 1.67 -8.37 -9.43
CA CYS A 102 1.31 -9.27 -8.32
C CYS A 102 2.30 -9.17 -7.15
N TRP A 103 3.61 -9.13 -7.44
CA TRP A 103 4.64 -8.95 -6.43
C TRP A 103 4.47 -7.61 -5.70
N LEU A 104 4.26 -6.51 -6.44
CA LEU A 104 4.05 -5.18 -5.86
C LEU A 104 2.80 -5.12 -4.96
N VAL A 105 1.68 -5.71 -5.40
CA VAL A 105 0.43 -5.78 -4.62
C VAL A 105 0.67 -6.47 -3.28
N LEU A 106 1.36 -7.62 -3.27
CA LEU A 106 1.64 -8.38 -2.06
C LEU A 106 2.75 -7.72 -1.20
N LYS A 107 3.69 -6.97 -1.80
CA LYS A 107 4.66 -6.18 -1.04
C LYS A 107 4.02 -5.00 -0.31
N ALA A 108 3.03 -4.35 -0.93
CA ALA A 108 2.26 -3.31 -0.25
C ALA A 108 1.52 -3.88 0.97
N ARG A 109 0.97 -5.10 0.86
CA ARG A 109 0.39 -5.84 1.98
C ARG A 109 0.26 -7.33 1.67
N ASP A 110 0.93 -8.17 2.45
CA ASP A 110 0.84 -9.64 2.36
C ASP A 110 -0.46 -10.14 3.00
N ALA A 111 -1.57 -9.87 2.34
CA ALA A 111 -2.88 -10.38 2.70
C ALA A 111 -3.61 -10.81 1.42
N GLY A 112 -4.24 -11.98 1.48
CA GLY A 112 -5.15 -12.43 0.43
C GLY A 112 -6.26 -11.41 0.21
N LEU A 113 -6.68 -11.26 -1.05
CA LEU A 113 -7.76 -10.36 -1.45
C LEU A 113 -8.91 -11.17 -2.02
N THR A 114 -10.08 -11.02 -1.42
CA THR A 114 -11.32 -11.60 -1.94
C THR A 114 -11.82 -10.80 -3.14
N THR A 115 -12.58 -11.43 -4.02
CA THR A 115 -13.25 -10.77 -5.16
C THR A 115 -14.03 -9.53 -4.73
N ARG A 116 -14.75 -9.58 -3.60
CA ARG A 116 -15.51 -8.44 -3.07
C ARG A 116 -14.61 -7.26 -2.69
N GLN A 117 -13.45 -7.53 -2.10
CA GLN A 117 -12.50 -6.46 -1.75
C GLN A 117 -11.90 -5.81 -3.01
N ILE A 118 -11.65 -6.59 -4.05
CA ILE A 118 -11.17 -6.08 -5.34
C ILE A 118 -12.25 -5.27 -6.05
N LEU A 119 -13.52 -5.72 -6.00
CA LEU A 119 -14.65 -4.97 -6.55
C LEU A 119 -14.81 -3.58 -5.92
N ASN A 120 -14.57 -3.45 -4.63
CA ASN A 120 -14.64 -2.14 -3.97
C ASN A 120 -13.53 -1.16 -4.41
N VAL A 121 -12.53 -1.64 -5.17
CA VAL A 121 -11.37 -0.85 -5.62
C VAL A 121 -11.49 -0.47 -7.10
N LEU A 122 -12.10 -1.33 -7.91
CA LEU A 122 -12.22 -1.23 -9.38
C LEU A 122 -13.42 -0.42 -9.84
#